data_AF-A0A931WLH5-F1
#
_entry.id   AF-A0A931WLH5-F1
#
_cell.length_a   1.000
_cell.length_b   1.000
_cell.length_c   1.000
_cell.angle_alpha   90.00
_cell.angle_beta   90.00
_cell.angle_gamma   90.00
#
_symmetry.space_group_name_H-M   'P 1'
#
loop_
_entity.id
_entity.type
_entity.pdbx_description
1 polymer ?
#
loop_
_entity_poly.entity_id
_entity_poly.type
_entity_poly.pdbx_seq_one_letter_code
_entity_poly.pdbx_strand_id
1 'polypeptide(L)'
;MGRFHLVDFAAHYQKGFRNHIVSIAEVPRLVEAFGRYGCYATYFFYSDEILTYMSARAAASTPTIAGYEGKVWASRFPIDLDHPDLQVALEAARSYIALFLDRWEVDPNGIQIYFSGAKGFHLLLDTRLFGRIMPSRSLPLVFAALRSRLAQELPDHYRATVDLTIKDRVRLLRLPNTVHEKSNLYKVIIFPEELKEYGPEAIRKLAGHARALPLTDETGLLSRVRVAENAQASRLFSRIRKQVRRLTRKPFRYRFRRPGDLGRIDFPCAAIERMWESHVEPGYRNNCAIRLASAFRLLGLTEAEGREKLFEWNAKNSVDLPYYELESVIRSAYHHRFPYRFSCQDEILRHFCPLPDYQACRHHVQSHAEEEGRGSSP
;
A
#
# COMPACT_ATOMS: atom_id res chain seq x y z
N MET A 1 -3.97 24.54 11.37
CA MET A 1 -3.72 23.27 10.65
C MET A 1 -3.58 22.20 11.72
N GLY A 2 -4.43 21.16 11.73
CA GLY A 2 -4.44 20.18 12.82
C GLY A 2 -3.06 19.54 13.02
N ARG A 3 -2.68 19.30 14.29
CA ARG A 3 -1.40 18.69 14.65
C ARG A 3 -1.46 17.20 14.26
N PHE A 4 -0.62 16.76 13.33
CA PHE A 4 -0.49 15.34 12.97
C PHE A 4 0.43 14.67 13.98
N HIS A 5 -0.14 14.05 15.01
CA HIS A 5 0.59 13.58 16.19
C HIS A 5 0.10 12.22 16.72
N LEU A 6 -0.92 11.66 16.10
CA LEU A 6 -1.50 10.38 16.49
C LEU A 6 -1.00 9.27 15.57
N VAL A 7 -0.84 8.07 16.10
CA VAL A 7 -0.48 6.85 15.37
C VAL A 7 -1.30 5.66 15.88
N ASP A 8 -1.47 4.63 15.06
CA ASP A 8 -1.99 3.33 15.52
C ASP A 8 -0.81 2.53 16.08
N PHE A 9 -0.79 2.31 17.39
CA PHE A 9 0.20 1.47 18.05
C PHE A 9 -0.28 0.01 18.08
N ALA A 10 0.64 -0.92 17.94
CA ALA A 10 0.34 -2.34 18.04
C ALA A 10 1.48 -3.07 18.74
N ALA A 11 1.15 -4.01 19.62
CA ALA A 11 2.12 -4.93 20.19
C ALA A 11 1.62 -6.38 20.13
N HIS A 12 2.52 -7.35 20.07
CA HIS A 12 2.18 -8.76 19.91
C HIS A 12 1.22 -9.27 21.00
N TYR A 13 1.45 -8.89 22.26
CA TYR A 13 0.62 -9.26 23.40
C TYR A 13 -0.52 -8.28 23.69
N GLN A 14 -0.75 -7.30 22.82
CA GLN A 14 -1.83 -6.35 22.99
C GLN A 14 -3.17 -6.98 22.63
N LYS A 15 -4.18 -6.81 23.50
CA LYS A 15 -5.54 -7.26 23.22
C LYS A 15 -6.11 -6.46 22.05
N GLY A 16 -6.37 -7.15 20.94
CA GLY A 16 -6.63 -6.50 19.67
C GLY A 16 -5.33 -5.94 19.12
N PHE A 17 -4.86 -6.47 18.00
CA PHE A 17 -3.57 -6.04 17.45
C PHE A 17 -3.63 -4.62 16.85
N ARG A 18 -4.81 -4.07 16.58
CA ARG A 18 -5.03 -2.84 15.80
C ARG A 18 -6.05 -1.92 16.46
N ASN A 19 -6.12 -0.68 15.96
CA ASN A 19 -7.08 0.35 16.35
C ASN A 19 -6.77 1.03 17.69
N HIS A 20 -5.50 1.08 18.09
CA HIS A 20 -5.05 1.77 19.29
C HIS A 20 -4.41 3.09 18.91
N ILE A 21 -5.28 4.09 18.71
CA ILE A 21 -4.83 5.45 18.39
C ILE A 21 -4.29 6.11 19.65
N VAL A 22 -3.00 6.44 19.63
CA VAL A 22 -2.28 7.06 20.74
C VAL A 22 -1.45 8.24 20.25
N SER A 23 -1.04 9.11 21.15
CA SER A 23 -0.07 10.15 20.80
C SER A 23 1.29 9.52 20.53
N ILE A 24 2.02 10.01 19.53
CA ILE A 24 3.39 9.57 19.25
C ILE A 24 4.31 9.71 20.48
N ALA A 25 4.03 10.68 21.35
CA ALA A 25 4.77 10.89 22.59
C ALA A 25 4.57 9.77 23.64
N GLU A 26 3.48 9.00 23.54
CA GLU A 26 3.20 7.90 24.46
C GLU A 26 3.83 6.57 24.00
N VAL A 27 4.18 6.47 22.72
CA VAL A 27 4.70 5.24 22.11
C VAL A 27 5.92 4.69 22.86
N PRO A 28 6.95 5.47 23.25
CA PRO A 28 8.09 4.93 23.99
C PRO A 28 7.69 4.23 25.30
N ARG A 29 6.75 4.82 26.06
CA ARG A 29 6.23 4.23 27.29
C ARG A 29 5.48 2.92 27.03
N LEU A 30 4.70 2.86 25.94
CA LEU A 30 3.97 1.65 25.55
C LEU A 30 4.92 0.53 25.12
N VAL A 31 5.97 0.87 24.36
CA VAL A 31 7.02 -0.09 23.97
C VAL A 31 7.63 -0.77 25.21
N GLU A 32 7.96 0.00 26.26
CA GLU A 32 8.44 -0.58 27.52
C GLU A 32 7.37 -1.40 28.24
N ALA A 33 6.13 -0.92 28.29
CA ALA A 33 5.02 -1.63 28.93
C ALA A 33 4.73 -3.00 28.29
N PHE A 34 5.00 -3.16 27.00
CA PHE A 34 4.91 -4.43 26.27
C PHE A 34 6.24 -5.18 26.18
N GLY A 35 7.22 -4.84 27.03
CA GLY A 35 8.51 -5.53 27.13
C GLY A 35 9.33 -5.50 25.85
N ARG A 36 9.12 -4.48 24.99
CA ARG A 36 9.75 -4.32 23.68
C ARG A 36 9.53 -5.49 22.72
N TYR A 37 8.57 -6.37 22.97
CA TYR A 37 8.36 -7.56 22.17
C TYR A 37 7.33 -7.29 21.07
N GLY A 38 7.75 -7.40 19.80
CA GLY A 38 6.84 -7.25 18.66
C GLY A 38 6.02 -5.97 18.70
N CYS A 39 6.66 -4.80 18.87
CA CYS A 39 5.97 -3.51 18.93
C CYS A 39 6.07 -2.74 17.61
N TYR A 40 4.99 -2.09 17.23
CA TYR A 40 4.79 -1.46 15.94
C TYR A 40 4.05 -0.13 16.08
N ALA A 41 4.22 0.75 15.11
CA ALA A 41 3.37 1.92 14.94
C ALA A 41 3.13 2.22 13.46
N THR A 42 2.05 2.93 13.13
CA THR A 42 1.90 3.47 11.78
C THR A 42 2.96 4.51 11.50
N TYR A 43 3.56 4.44 10.31
CA TYR A 43 4.50 5.48 9.87
C TYR A 43 3.78 6.71 9.33
N PHE A 44 2.51 6.57 8.97
CA PHE A 44 1.60 7.68 8.79
C PHE A 44 1.04 8.14 10.13
N PHE A 45 1.06 9.45 10.30
CA PHE A 45 0.53 10.19 11.43
C PHE A 45 -0.86 10.70 11.04
N TYR A 46 -1.72 10.77 12.04
CA TYR A 46 -3.09 11.25 11.94
C TYR A 46 -3.25 12.54 12.75
N SER A 47 -4.19 13.37 12.31
CA SER A 47 -4.80 14.41 13.16
C SER A 47 -5.98 13.81 13.93
N ASP A 48 -6.58 14.61 14.81
CA ASP A 48 -7.76 14.23 15.60
C ASP A 48 -8.99 13.84 14.75
N GLU A 49 -8.96 14.12 13.44
CA GLU A 49 -9.95 13.62 12.47
C GLU A 49 -10.10 12.09 12.53
N ILE A 50 -9.04 11.34 12.86
CA ILE A 50 -9.12 9.88 12.98
C ILE A 50 -10.01 9.44 14.15
N LEU A 51 -9.97 10.16 15.27
CA LEU A 51 -10.78 9.86 16.44
C LEU A 51 -12.25 10.11 16.14
N THR A 52 -12.56 11.24 15.47
CA THR A 52 -13.91 11.54 15.00
C THR A 52 -14.43 10.45 14.05
N TYR A 53 -13.58 10.00 13.11
CA TYR A 53 -13.91 8.91 12.21
C TYR A 53 -14.22 7.59 12.94
N MET A 54 -13.40 7.25 13.95
CA MET A 54 -13.61 6.05 14.76
C MET A 54 -14.89 6.14 15.58
N SER A 55 -15.16 7.26 16.24
CA SER A 55 -16.38 7.48 17.04
C SER A 55 -17.64 7.39 16.18
N ALA A 56 -17.64 7.96 14.97
CA ALA A 56 -18.79 7.89 14.06
C ALA A 56 -19.13 6.44 13.64
N ARG A 57 -18.13 5.56 13.57
CA ARG A 57 -18.32 4.14 13.25
C ARG A 57 -18.62 3.27 14.46
N ALA A 58 -18.14 3.67 15.64
CA ALA A 58 -18.39 2.97 16.90
C ALA A 58 -19.89 2.78 17.19
N ALA A 59 -20.73 3.73 16.72
CA ALA A 59 -22.18 3.65 16.83
C ALA A 59 -22.80 2.48 16.04
N ALA A 60 -22.08 1.91 15.06
CA ALA A 60 -22.55 0.83 14.20
C ALA A 60 -21.75 -0.48 14.33
N SER A 61 -20.51 -0.44 14.86
CA SER A 61 -19.64 -1.60 15.06
C SER A 61 -18.46 -1.28 16.00
N THR A 62 -17.57 -2.24 16.27
CA THR A 62 -16.34 -1.98 17.04
C THR A 62 -15.50 -0.85 16.39
N PRO A 63 -14.97 0.12 17.17
CA PRO A 63 -14.13 1.20 16.64
C PRO A 63 -13.00 0.68 15.77
N THR A 64 -12.88 1.21 14.55
CA THR A 64 -11.89 0.75 13.57
C THR A 64 -11.36 1.89 12.73
N ILE A 65 -10.07 1.84 12.40
CA ILE A 65 -9.42 2.76 11.46
C ILE A 65 -9.49 2.24 10.01
N ALA A 66 -10.00 1.03 9.81
CA ALA A 66 -10.09 0.40 8.50
C ALA A 66 -10.97 1.21 7.54
N GLY A 67 -10.39 1.61 6.40
CA GLY A 67 -11.08 2.45 5.41
C GLY A 67 -11.01 3.94 5.69
N TYR A 68 -10.18 4.41 6.63
CA TYR A 68 -9.95 5.84 6.83
C TYR A 68 -9.41 6.48 5.54
N GLU A 69 -10.06 7.56 5.08
CA GLU A 69 -9.68 8.30 3.87
C GLU A 69 -9.25 9.75 4.11
N GLY A 70 -9.10 10.12 5.38
CA GLY A 70 -8.68 11.46 5.76
C GLY A 70 -7.23 11.78 5.37
N LYS A 71 -6.81 13.01 5.70
CA LYS A 71 -5.43 13.42 5.45
C LYS A 71 -4.52 12.62 6.39
N VAL A 72 -3.32 12.34 5.89
CA VAL A 72 -2.22 11.76 6.67
C VAL A 72 -0.95 12.55 6.39
N TRP A 73 0.00 12.47 7.32
CA TRP A 73 1.33 13.01 7.18
C TRP A 73 2.35 11.92 7.55
N ALA A 74 3.57 12.02 7.05
CA ALA A 74 4.65 11.14 7.49
C ALA A 74 5.93 11.94 7.60
N SER A 75 6.69 11.71 8.66
CA SER A 75 8.05 12.21 8.84
C SER A 75 9.05 11.42 8.01
N ARG A 76 8.77 10.13 7.79
CA ARG A 76 9.65 9.18 7.09
C ARG A 76 8.96 8.54 5.89
N PHE A 77 9.74 8.30 4.85
CA PHE A 77 9.37 7.49 3.70
C PHE A 77 10.06 6.12 3.82
N PRO A 78 9.30 5.03 4.08
CA PRO A 78 9.87 3.70 4.19
C PRO A 78 10.06 3.03 2.83
N ILE A 79 11.21 2.37 2.68
CA ILE A 79 11.48 1.33 1.70
C ILE A 79 11.77 0.06 2.51
N ASP A 80 10.94 -0.96 2.33
CA ASP A 80 11.07 -2.24 3.01
C ASP A 80 11.64 -3.26 2.01
N LEU A 81 12.71 -3.91 2.42
CA LEU A 81 13.46 -4.87 1.63
C LEU A 81 13.38 -6.22 2.34
N ASP A 82 12.76 -7.22 1.71
CA ASP A 82 12.67 -8.57 2.26
C ASP A 82 13.07 -9.60 1.21
N HIS A 83 13.81 -10.62 1.64
CA HIS A 83 14.19 -11.73 0.78
C HIS A 83 14.49 -12.99 1.63
N PRO A 84 14.14 -14.20 1.17
CA PRO A 84 14.48 -15.43 1.89
C PRO A 84 15.98 -15.57 2.19
N ASP A 85 16.82 -15.16 1.23
CA ASP A 85 18.26 -15.00 1.39
C ASP A 85 18.59 -13.57 1.82
N LEU A 86 19.10 -13.42 3.05
CA LEU A 86 19.46 -12.13 3.63
C LEU A 86 20.60 -11.44 2.87
N GLN A 87 21.50 -12.19 2.21
CA GLN A 87 22.58 -11.60 1.42
C GLN A 87 22.01 -10.78 0.25
N VAL A 88 20.96 -11.27 -0.40
CA VAL A 88 20.29 -10.55 -1.49
C VAL A 88 19.65 -9.25 -0.99
N ALA A 89 18.98 -9.29 0.17
CA ALA A 89 18.40 -8.08 0.78
C ALA A 89 19.49 -7.08 1.22
N LEU A 90 20.64 -7.57 1.69
CA LEU A 90 21.79 -6.74 2.06
C LEU A 90 22.38 -6.03 0.83
N GLU A 91 22.58 -6.74 -0.28
CA GLU A 91 23.08 -6.13 -1.52
C GLU A 91 22.07 -5.14 -2.14
N ALA A 92 20.77 -5.40 -2.02
CA ALA A 92 19.73 -4.43 -2.38
C ALA A 92 19.82 -3.16 -1.50
N ALA A 93 20.02 -3.32 -0.19
CA ALA A 93 20.20 -2.19 0.73
C ALA A 93 21.46 -1.38 0.38
N ARG A 94 22.60 -2.04 0.15
CA ARG A 94 23.86 -1.40 -0.30
C ARG A 94 23.67 -0.63 -1.60
N SER A 95 22.96 -1.22 -2.56
CA SER A 95 22.66 -0.57 -3.84
C SER A 95 21.84 0.72 -3.65
N TYR A 96 20.87 0.72 -2.75
CA TYR A 96 20.13 1.94 -2.41
C TYR A 96 20.97 2.98 -1.68
N ILE A 97 21.83 2.55 -0.76
CA ILE A 97 22.71 3.48 -0.05
C ILE A 97 23.71 4.13 -1.01
N ALA A 98 24.30 3.37 -1.96
CA ALA A 98 25.11 3.95 -3.03
C ALA A 98 24.31 4.91 -3.92
N LEU A 99 23.06 4.58 -4.27
CA LEU A 99 22.18 5.49 -5.00
C LEU A 99 21.96 6.81 -4.24
N PHE A 100 21.66 6.75 -2.94
CA PHE A 100 21.28 7.93 -2.19
C PHE A 100 22.50 8.77 -1.77
N LEU A 101 23.56 8.15 -1.25
CA LEU A 101 24.73 8.86 -0.76
C LEU A 101 25.64 9.28 -1.91
N ASP A 102 25.96 8.36 -2.84
CA ASP A 102 26.98 8.64 -3.86
C ASP A 102 26.37 9.34 -5.09
N ARG A 103 25.22 8.88 -5.58
CA ARG A 103 24.62 9.44 -6.80
C ARG A 103 23.72 10.64 -6.55
N TRP A 104 23.03 10.67 -5.41
CA TRP A 104 22.12 11.77 -5.08
C TRP A 104 22.71 12.76 -4.08
N GLU A 105 23.86 12.44 -3.47
CA GLU A 105 24.53 13.30 -2.50
C GLU A 105 23.58 13.68 -1.34
N VAL A 106 22.81 12.70 -0.88
CA VAL A 106 21.96 12.85 0.30
C VAL A 106 22.84 12.87 1.54
N ASP A 107 22.60 13.82 2.44
CA ASP A 107 23.20 13.83 3.78
C ASP A 107 22.87 12.51 4.49
N PRO A 108 23.86 11.73 4.99
CA PRO A 108 23.63 10.49 5.72
C PRO A 108 22.62 10.61 6.87
N ASN A 109 22.54 11.77 7.53
CA ASN A 109 21.57 12.06 8.58
C ASN A 109 20.10 11.98 8.10
N GLY A 110 19.88 12.11 6.79
CA GLY A 110 18.59 11.99 6.13
C GLY A 110 18.12 10.55 5.96
N ILE A 111 18.95 9.54 6.23
CA ILE A 111 18.64 8.13 5.98
C ILE A 111 18.87 7.33 7.26
N GLN A 112 17.88 6.51 7.63
CA GLN A 112 18.08 5.48 8.64
C GLN A 112 18.01 4.12 7.99
N ILE A 113 18.99 3.26 8.30
CA ILE A 113 19.03 1.88 7.84
C ILE A 113 18.78 1.01 9.06
N TYR A 114 17.81 0.12 8.97
CA TYR A 114 17.55 -0.86 10.01
C TYR A 114 17.69 -2.26 9.45
N PHE A 115 18.43 -3.13 10.12
CA PHE A 115 18.17 -4.55 9.98
C PHE A 115 16.84 -4.85 10.66
N SER A 116 15.93 -5.54 9.97
CA SER A 116 14.59 -5.73 10.50
C SER A 116 14.60 -6.62 11.75
N GLY A 117 15.55 -7.56 11.85
CA GLY A 117 15.58 -8.60 12.89
C GLY A 117 15.36 -10.00 12.30
N ALA A 118 15.01 -10.14 11.03
CA ALA A 118 14.84 -11.46 10.40
C ALA A 118 15.50 -11.57 9.02
N LYS A 119 14.78 -11.19 7.97
CA LYS A 119 15.10 -11.50 6.56
C LYS A 119 15.36 -10.27 5.69
N GLY A 120 15.35 -9.08 6.29
CA GLY A 120 15.27 -7.86 5.51
C GLY A 120 15.78 -6.61 6.19
N PHE A 121 15.67 -5.49 5.47
CA PHE A 121 16.10 -4.16 5.89
C PHE A 121 14.99 -3.14 5.70
N HIS A 122 14.91 -2.16 6.59
CA HIS A 122 14.06 -0.99 6.41
C HIS A 122 14.94 0.24 6.19
N LEU A 123 14.78 0.89 5.04
CA LEU A 123 15.40 2.19 4.76
C LEU A 123 14.35 3.28 4.98
N LEU A 124 14.57 4.16 5.96
CA LEU A 124 13.65 5.25 6.28
C LEU A 124 14.28 6.59 5.89
N LEU A 125 13.85 7.14 4.75
CA LEU A 125 14.28 8.46 4.30
C LEU A 125 13.49 9.53 5.04
N ASP A 126 14.18 10.56 5.54
CA ASP A 126 13.53 11.75 6.08
C ASP A 126 12.78 12.49 4.97
N THR A 127 11.50 12.76 5.19
CA THR A 127 10.66 13.38 4.17
C THR A 127 11.07 14.81 3.82
N ARG A 128 11.86 15.47 4.68
CA ARG A 128 12.44 16.80 4.38
C ARG A 128 13.40 16.76 3.19
N LEU A 129 13.98 15.61 2.87
CA LEU A 129 14.79 15.42 1.65
C LEU A 129 13.99 15.73 0.38
N PHE A 130 12.67 15.52 0.40
CA PHE A 130 11.78 15.77 -0.73
C PHE A 130 11.22 17.21 -0.76
N GLY A 131 11.73 18.08 0.11
CA GLY A 131 11.20 19.42 0.37
C GLY A 131 9.99 19.41 1.29
N ARG A 132 9.20 20.49 1.27
CA ARG A 132 8.02 20.63 2.15
C ARG A 132 6.89 19.67 1.76
N ILE A 133 6.76 18.57 2.50
CA ILE A 133 5.59 17.66 2.39
C ILE A 133 4.47 18.12 3.32
N MET A 134 3.32 18.46 2.71
CA MET A 134 2.10 18.80 3.44
C MET A 134 1.22 17.56 3.64
N PRO A 135 0.49 17.46 4.76
CA PRO A 135 -0.49 16.40 4.98
C PRO A 135 -1.53 16.34 3.86
N SER A 136 -1.82 15.14 3.36
CA SER A 136 -2.69 14.96 2.19
C SER A 136 -3.37 13.59 2.16
N ARG A 137 -4.59 13.54 1.61
CA ARG A 137 -5.32 12.29 1.31
C ARG A 137 -4.63 11.44 0.23
N SER A 138 -3.79 12.05 -0.62
CA SER A 138 -3.09 11.37 -1.72
C SER A 138 -1.65 10.97 -1.37
N LEU A 139 -1.15 11.31 -0.18
CA LEU A 139 0.23 11.03 0.21
C LEU A 139 0.58 9.53 0.13
N PRO A 140 -0.29 8.57 0.55
CA PRO A 140 -0.02 7.14 0.40
C PRO A 140 0.21 6.71 -1.06
N LEU A 141 -0.57 7.26 -1.99
CA LEU A 141 -0.44 6.96 -3.43
C LEU A 141 0.85 7.53 -4.01
N VAL A 142 1.22 8.75 -3.57
CA VAL A 142 2.50 9.37 -3.96
C VAL A 142 3.66 8.52 -3.46
N PHE A 143 3.60 8.05 -2.21
CA PHE A 143 4.62 7.18 -1.64
C PHE A 143 4.68 5.82 -2.35
N ALA A 144 3.55 5.21 -2.67
CA ALA A 144 3.50 3.97 -3.43
C ALA A 144 4.16 4.13 -4.81
N ALA A 145 3.78 5.18 -5.56
CA ALA A 145 4.37 5.46 -6.87
C ALA A 145 5.87 5.81 -6.78
N LEU A 146 6.29 6.50 -5.72
CA LEU A 146 7.70 6.81 -5.47
C LEU A 146 8.50 5.52 -5.23
N ARG A 147 8.00 4.61 -4.40
CA ARG A 147 8.63 3.29 -4.15
C ARG A 147 8.74 2.48 -5.43
N SER A 148 7.66 2.40 -6.22
CA SER A 148 7.69 1.71 -7.51
C SER A 148 8.72 2.31 -8.46
N ARG A 149 8.87 3.65 -8.50
CA ARG A 149 9.89 4.29 -9.34
C ARG A 149 11.31 4.05 -8.82
N LEU A 150 11.52 4.04 -7.50
CA LEU A 150 12.80 3.73 -6.88
C LEU A 150 13.19 2.27 -7.03
N ALA A 151 12.23 1.34 -7.06
CA ALA A 151 12.50 -0.07 -7.36
C ALA A 151 13.14 -0.25 -8.74
N GLN A 152 12.79 0.60 -9.71
CA GLN A 152 13.40 0.59 -11.05
C GLN A 152 14.86 1.05 -11.08
N GLU A 153 15.36 1.71 -10.02
CA GLU A 153 16.78 2.09 -9.90
C GLU A 153 17.65 0.92 -9.43
N LEU A 154 17.05 -0.16 -8.92
CA LEU A 154 17.78 -1.37 -8.58
C LEU A 154 18.01 -2.26 -9.82
N PRO A 155 19.12 -3.02 -9.84
CA PRO A 155 19.30 -4.15 -10.74
C PRO A 155 18.11 -5.12 -10.68
N ASP A 156 17.78 -5.73 -11.82
CA ASP A 156 16.57 -6.54 -12.01
C ASP A 156 16.39 -7.62 -10.93
N HIS A 157 17.47 -8.33 -10.57
CA HIS A 157 17.45 -9.40 -9.57
C HIS A 157 17.22 -8.92 -8.13
N TYR A 158 17.44 -7.63 -7.83
CA TYR A 158 17.14 -7.05 -6.52
C TYR A 158 15.76 -6.40 -6.44
N ARG A 159 15.08 -6.15 -7.58
CA ARG A 159 13.79 -5.46 -7.57
C ARG A 159 12.71 -6.19 -6.78
N ALA A 160 12.75 -7.53 -6.81
CA ALA A 160 11.80 -8.38 -6.09
C ALA A 160 11.92 -8.26 -4.56
N THR A 161 13.03 -7.70 -4.05
CA THR A 161 13.20 -7.48 -2.61
C THR A 161 12.32 -6.35 -2.08
N VAL A 162 11.91 -5.40 -2.93
CA VAL A 162 11.19 -4.20 -2.50
C VAL A 162 9.70 -4.52 -2.27
N ASP A 163 9.20 -4.33 -1.04
CA ASP A 163 7.77 -4.48 -0.75
C ASP A 163 6.97 -3.30 -1.35
N LEU A 164 6.38 -3.56 -2.52
CA LEU A 164 5.49 -2.63 -3.22
C LEU A 164 4.06 -2.63 -2.67
N THR A 165 3.71 -3.55 -1.78
CA THR A 165 2.35 -3.68 -1.23
C THR A 165 2.04 -2.65 -0.15
N ILE A 166 3.05 -2.00 0.45
CA ILE A 166 2.93 -0.94 1.46
C ILE A 166 2.21 0.27 0.85
N LYS A 167 0.89 0.30 0.75
CA LYS A 167 0.17 1.41 0.06
C LYS A 167 -0.92 2.05 0.90
N ASP A 168 -1.27 1.42 2.01
CA ASP A 168 -2.39 1.82 2.84
C ASP A 168 -2.00 2.84 3.91
N ARG A 169 -2.98 3.62 4.36
CA ARG A 169 -2.83 4.68 5.37
C ARG A 169 -2.59 4.15 6.77
N VAL A 170 -2.79 2.84 6.96
CA VAL A 170 -2.84 2.18 8.27
C VAL A 170 -1.69 1.19 8.40
N ARG A 171 -0.64 1.34 7.58
CA ARG A 171 0.46 0.38 7.53
C ARG A 171 1.36 0.56 8.74
N LEU A 172 1.50 -0.52 9.50
CA LEU A 172 2.40 -0.63 10.63
C LEU A 172 3.85 -0.86 10.15
N LEU A 173 4.79 -0.25 10.86
CA LEU A 173 6.21 -0.60 10.80
C LEU A 173 6.65 -1.03 12.21
N ARG A 174 7.50 -2.06 12.28
CA ARG A 174 8.12 -2.47 13.55
C ARG A 174 8.98 -1.33 14.09
N LEU A 175 8.86 -1.01 15.38
CA LEU A 175 9.61 0.06 16.01
C LEU A 175 11.08 -0.37 16.25
N PRO A 176 12.06 0.55 16.20
CA PRO A 176 13.44 0.24 16.53
C PRO A 176 13.59 -0.37 17.92
N ASN A 177 14.64 -1.17 18.11
CA ASN A 177 15.00 -1.81 19.38
C ASN A 177 13.89 -2.66 20.01
N THR A 178 12.95 -3.13 19.19
CA THR A 178 11.96 -4.14 19.56
C THR A 178 12.40 -5.51 19.06
N VAL A 179 12.05 -6.54 19.81
CA VAL A 179 12.40 -7.94 19.54
C VAL A 179 11.44 -8.50 18.50
N HIS A 180 12.00 -9.10 17.46
CA HIS A 180 11.25 -9.85 16.46
C HIS A 180 10.77 -11.18 17.05
N GLU A 181 9.49 -11.51 16.83
CA GLU A 181 8.79 -12.62 17.48
C GLU A 181 9.42 -13.98 17.20
N LYS A 182 9.76 -14.24 15.94
CA LYS A 182 10.32 -15.52 15.48
C LYS A 182 11.83 -15.68 15.70
N SER A 183 12.62 -14.67 15.36
CA SER A 183 14.09 -14.76 15.41
C SER A 183 14.67 -14.36 16.77
N ASN A 184 13.88 -13.73 17.63
CA ASN A 184 14.31 -13.16 18.91
C ASN A 184 15.45 -12.12 18.78
N LEU A 185 15.67 -11.58 17.59
CA LEU A 185 16.64 -10.53 17.33
C LEU A 185 15.96 -9.15 17.35
N TYR A 186 16.71 -8.14 17.75
CA TYR A 186 16.26 -6.75 17.78
C TYR A 186 16.22 -6.16 16.36
N LYS A 187 15.25 -5.28 16.10
CA LYS A 187 15.33 -4.35 14.97
C LYS A 187 16.36 -3.26 15.30
N VAL A 188 17.57 -3.38 14.76
CA VAL A 188 18.69 -2.48 15.10
C VAL A 188 19.02 -1.53 13.96
N ILE A 189 19.42 -0.31 14.30
CA ILE A 189 20.01 0.63 13.35
C ILE A 189 21.35 0.08 12.86
N ILE A 190 21.68 0.31 11.59
CA ILE A 190 22.94 -0.03 10.93
C ILE A 190 23.49 1.26 10.31
N PHE A 191 24.76 1.56 10.51
CA PHE A 191 25.38 2.73 9.89
C PHE A 191 25.87 2.42 8.46
N PRO A 192 25.99 3.41 7.55
CA PRO A 192 26.43 3.17 6.18
C PRO A 192 27.74 2.40 6.07
N GLU A 193 28.71 2.70 6.95
CA GLU A 193 30.01 2.03 7.01
C GLU A 193 29.85 0.57 7.42
N GLU A 194 29.04 0.30 8.45
CA GLU A 194 28.72 -1.06 8.90
C GLU A 194 28.00 -1.85 7.81
N LEU A 195 27.05 -1.23 7.11
CA LEU A 195 26.32 -1.87 6.01
C LEU A 195 27.28 -2.27 4.89
N LYS A 196 28.29 -1.44 4.61
CA LYS A 196 29.31 -1.69 3.58
C LYS A 196 30.26 -2.82 3.97
N GLU A 197 30.66 -2.91 5.24
CA GLU A 197 31.68 -3.85 5.69
C GLU A 197 31.12 -5.20 6.15
N TYR A 198 29.95 -5.22 6.80
CA TYR A 198 29.46 -6.41 7.47
C TYR A 198 28.65 -7.33 6.56
N GLY A 199 28.89 -8.64 6.70
CA GLY A 199 28.05 -9.69 6.13
C GLY A 199 26.83 -10.04 7.01
N PRO A 200 25.94 -10.93 6.54
CA PRO A 200 24.70 -11.31 7.21
C PRO A 200 24.89 -11.78 8.66
N GLU A 201 25.90 -12.58 8.93
CA GLU A 201 26.22 -13.17 10.23
C GLU A 201 26.62 -12.09 11.24
N ALA A 202 27.46 -11.16 10.81
CA ALA A 202 27.87 -10.02 11.63
C ALA A 202 26.67 -9.10 11.95
N ILE A 203 25.80 -8.84 10.97
CA ILE A 203 24.57 -8.07 11.17
C ILE A 203 23.62 -8.77 12.15
N ARG A 204 23.46 -10.11 12.06
CA ARG A 204 22.67 -10.88 13.03
C ARG A 204 23.26 -10.79 14.44
N LYS A 205 24.59 -10.83 14.57
CA LYS A 205 25.27 -10.68 15.87
C LYS A 205 25.03 -9.30 16.48
N LEU A 206 25.10 -8.24 15.68
CA LEU A 206 24.75 -6.87 16.12
C LEU A 206 23.32 -6.79 16.64
N ALA A 207 22.40 -7.50 15.98
CA ALA A 207 20.99 -7.53 16.33
C ALA A 207 20.68 -8.33 17.61
N GLY A 208 21.68 -8.85 18.32
CA GLY A 208 21.48 -9.51 19.60
C GLY A 208 21.09 -8.57 20.75
N HIS A 209 21.32 -7.26 20.61
CA HIS A 209 21.01 -6.27 21.64
C HIS A 209 20.44 -4.98 21.03
N ALA A 210 19.68 -4.22 21.81
CA ALA A 210 19.24 -2.88 21.44
C ALA A 210 20.43 -1.92 21.25
N ARG A 211 20.28 -0.94 20.35
CA ARG A 211 21.32 0.04 20.01
C ARG A 211 20.85 1.47 20.24
N ALA A 212 21.77 2.39 20.51
CA ALA A 212 21.43 3.81 20.61
C ALA A 212 20.90 4.35 19.26
N LEU A 213 19.96 5.30 19.33
CA LEU A 213 19.37 5.96 18.16
C LEU A 213 19.81 7.43 18.11
N PRO A 214 21.00 7.74 17.57
CA PRO A 214 21.55 9.11 17.63
C PRO A 214 20.77 10.11 16.75
N LEU A 215 20.12 9.63 15.68
CA LEU A 215 19.46 10.48 14.70
C LEU A 215 17.97 10.73 14.98
N THR A 216 17.36 9.99 15.90
CA THR A 216 15.92 10.00 16.15
C THR A 216 15.54 9.91 17.61
N ASP A 217 14.26 10.12 17.89
CA ASP A 217 13.63 9.68 19.13
C ASP A 217 13.59 8.15 19.25
N GLU A 218 13.10 7.66 20.40
CA GLU A 218 13.01 6.21 20.66
C GLU A 218 12.08 5.50 19.68
N THR A 219 11.15 6.22 19.04
CA THR A 219 10.24 5.64 18.04
C THR A 219 10.91 5.42 16.68
N GLY A 220 12.02 6.10 16.41
CA GLY A 220 12.66 6.13 15.08
C GLY A 220 11.90 6.92 14.02
N LEU A 221 10.72 7.45 14.36
CA LEU A 221 9.85 8.16 13.44
C LEU A 221 10.15 9.66 13.45
N LEU A 222 10.62 10.25 14.55
CA LEU A 222 10.91 11.68 14.63
C LEU A 222 12.42 11.92 14.62
N SER A 223 12.88 12.79 13.72
CA SER A 223 14.30 13.13 13.60
C SER A 223 14.73 14.11 14.68
N ARG A 224 15.88 13.87 15.30
CA ARG A 224 16.54 14.79 16.25
C ARG A 224 17.56 15.71 15.56
N VAL A 225 17.84 15.45 14.29
CA VAL A 225 18.82 16.19 13.49
C VAL A 225 18.14 17.03 12.43
N ARG A 226 18.82 18.10 12.02
CA ARG A 226 18.39 18.90 10.88
C ARG A 226 18.70 18.13 9.60
N VAL A 227 17.70 18.04 8.72
CA VAL A 227 17.88 17.45 7.39
C VAL A 227 17.49 18.52 6.37
N ALA A 228 18.41 18.80 5.44
CA ALA A 228 18.19 19.72 4.34
C ALA A 228 17.42 19.04 3.20
N GLU A 229 16.74 19.84 2.38
CA GLU A 229 16.16 19.35 1.12
C GLU A 229 17.27 18.90 0.17
N ASN A 230 17.05 17.78 -0.52
CA ASN A 230 17.95 17.30 -1.57
C ASN A 230 17.31 17.53 -2.94
N ALA A 231 18.06 18.15 -3.86
CA ALA A 231 17.53 18.56 -5.16
C ALA A 231 17.07 17.39 -6.04
N GLN A 232 17.78 16.25 -6.03
CA GLN A 232 17.39 15.07 -6.81
C GLN A 232 16.11 14.45 -6.26
N ALA A 233 16.09 14.20 -4.95
CA ALA A 233 14.94 13.63 -4.25
C ALA A 233 13.69 14.52 -4.40
N SER A 234 13.83 15.83 -4.19
CA SER A 234 12.74 16.81 -4.34
C SER A 234 12.21 16.89 -5.77
N ARG A 235 13.08 16.88 -6.78
CA ARG A 235 12.66 16.84 -8.20
C ARG A 235 11.88 15.57 -8.53
N LEU A 236 12.36 14.41 -8.07
CA LEU A 236 11.67 13.14 -8.27
C LEU A 236 10.30 13.16 -7.59
N PHE A 237 10.24 13.51 -6.31
CA PHE A 237 9.00 13.58 -5.55
C PHE A 237 7.99 14.54 -6.19
N SER A 238 8.44 15.72 -6.60
CA SER A 238 7.61 16.71 -7.30
C SER A 238 7.04 16.18 -8.62
N ARG A 239 7.84 15.43 -9.40
CA ARG A 239 7.39 14.77 -10.63
C ARG A 239 6.33 13.72 -10.35
N ILE A 240 6.59 12.80 -9.42
CA ILE A 240 5.64 11.75 -9.02
C ILE A 240 4.35 12.36 -8.48
N ARG A 241 4.45 13.38 -7.61
CA ARG A 241 3.27 14.09 -7.07
C ARG A 241 2.43 14.72 -8.18
N LYS A 242 3.06 15.34 -9.19
CA LYS A 242 2.35 15.89 -10.37
C LYS A 242 1.67 14.79 -11.18
N GLN A 243 2.33 13.65 -11.40
CA GLN A 243 1.77 12.50 -12.11
C GLN A 243 0.57 11.91 -11.36
N VAL A 244 0.71 11.62 -10.07
CA VAL A 244 -0.40 11.16 -9.22
C VAL A 244 -1.52 12.18 -9.24
N ARG A 245 -1.26 13.48 -9.09
CA ARG A 245 -2.31 14.51 -9.16
C ARG A 245 -3.06 14.47 -10.50
N ARG A 246 -2.37 14.25 -11.63
CA ARG A 246 -3.01 14.11 -12.96
C ARG A 246 -3.86 12.84 -13.02
N LEU A 247 -3.32 11.71 -12.59
CA LEU A 247 -4.04 10.42 -12.57
C LEU A 247 -5.22 10.41 -11.61
N THR A 248 -5.20 11.25 -10.58
CA THR A 248 -6.22 11.31 -9.52
C THR A 248 -7.17 12.50 -9.65
N ARG A 249 -7.09 13.26 -10.76
CA ARG A 249 -7.94 14.41 -11.03
C ARG A 249 -9.36 13.94 -11.40
N LYS A 250 -10.37 14.58 -10.84
CA LYS A 250 -11.79 14.35 -11.19
C LYS A 250 -12.22 15.24 -12.39
N PRO A 251 -13.19 14.78 -13.20
CA PRO A 251 -13.63 13.39 -13.30
C PRO A 251 -12.52 12.54 -13.91
N PHE A 252 -12.25 11.37 -13.32
CA PHE A 252 -11.38 10.39 -13.96
C PHE A 252 -12.13 9.92 -15.21
N ARG A 253 -11.62 10.23 -16.41
CA ARG A 253 -12.24 9.77 -17.64
C ARG A 253 -11.97 8.27 -17.77
N TYR A 254 -13.03 7.47 -17.66
CA TYR A 254 -13.01 6.06 -17.97
C TYR A 254 -12.60 5.88 -19.43
N ARG A 255 -11.71 4.91 -19.70
CA ARG A 255 -11.29 4.60 -21.07
C ARG A 255 -12.34 3.75 -21.81
N PHE A 256 -13.16 3.03 -21.05
CA PHE A 256 -14.27 2.26 -21.58
C PHE A 256 -15.51 3.15 -21.64
N ARG A 257 -16.25 3.04 -22.76
CA ARG A 257 -17.52 3.72 -22.90
C ARG A 257 -18.56 3.03 -22.02
N ARG A 258 -19.45 3.83 -21.44
CA ARG A 258 -20.61 3.32 -20.73
C ARG A 258 -21.48 2.51 -21.71
N PRO A 259 -21.90 1.28 -21.36
CA PRO A 259 -22.83 0.52 -22.19
C PRO A 259 -24.09 1.35 -22.46
N GLY A 260 -24.53 1.38 -23.71
CA GLY A 260 -25.75 2.08 -24.12
C GLY A 260 -27.02 1.39 -23.59
N ASP A 261 -26.95 0.07 -23.40
CA ASP A 261 -27.98 -0.76 -22.81
C ASP A 261 -27.42 -1.48 -21.57
N LEU A 262 -28.07 -1.28 -20.42
CA LEU A 262 -27.68 -1.96 -19.17
C LEU A 262 -28.24 -3.38 -19.08
N GLY A 263 -29.22 -3.75 -19.92
CA GLY A 263 -29.73 -5.11 -20.05
C GLY A 263 -28.70 -6.11 -20.59
N ARG A 264 -27.76 -5.62 -21.41
CA ARG A 264 -26.64 -6.38 -21.95
C ARG A 264 -25.33 -5.61 -21.77
N ILE A 265 -24.56 -5.98 -20.76
CA ILE A 265 -23.25 -5.38 -20.50
C ILE A 265 -22.21 -6.11 -21.35
N ASP A 266 -21.61 -5.41 -22.31
CA ASP A 266 -20.43 -5.91 -23.00
C ASP A 266 -19.18 -5.66 -22.14
N PHE A 267 -18.46 -6.72 -21.80
CA PHE A 267 -17.25 -6.64 -21.01
C PHE A 267 -16.03 -6.82 -21.92
N PRO A 268 -15.12 -5.82 -21.99
CA PRO A 268 -13.88 -5.95 -22.78
C PRO A 268 -12.95 -7.10 -22.36
N CYS A 269 -13.20 -7.72 -21.21
CA CYS A 269 -12.39 -8.80 -20.67
C CYS A 269 -13.23 -10.08 -20.64
N ALA A 270 -12.91 -11.04 -21.51
CA ALA A 270 -13.52 -12.38 -21.54
C ALA A 270 -13.56 -13.08 -20.17
N ALA A 271 -12.60 -12.83 -19.27
CA ALA A 271 -12.62 -13.41 -17.93
C ALA A 271 -13.72 -12.81 -17.04
N ILE A 272 -13.96 -11.50 -17.16
CA ILE A 272 -15.03 -10.81 -16.44
C ILE A 272 -16.38 -11.20 -17.04
N GLU A 273 -16.48 -11.27 -18.37
CA GLU A 273 -17.68 -11.74 -19.07
C GLU A 273 -18.05 -13.16 -18.62
N ARG A 274 -17.10 -14.09 -18.68
CA ARG A 274 -17.33 -15.47 -18.21
C ARG A 274 -17.71 -15.52 -16.74
N MET A 275 -17.11 -14.69 -15.88
CA MET A 275 -17.46 -14.60 -14.47
C MET A 275 -18.88 -14.07 -14.25
N TRP A 276 -19.34 -13.16 -15.09
CA TRP A 276 -20.71 -12.63 -15.08
C TRP A 276 -21.73 -13.69 -15.52
N GLU A 277 -21.37 -14.56 -16.45
CA GLU A 277 -22.24 -15.58 -17.03
C GLU A 277 -22.21 -16.95 -16.31
N SER A 278 -21.20 -17.20 -15.47
CA SER A 278 -21.01 -18.51 -14.83
C SER A 278 -21.59 -18.58 -13.41
N HIS A 279 -22.05 -19.77 -13.04
CA HIS A 279 -22.22 -20.14 -11.63
C HIS A 279 -20.86 -20.13 -10.91
N VAL A 280 -20.81 -19.60 -9.68
CA VAL A 280 -19.57 -19.51 -8.90
C VAL A 280 -19.65 -20.38 -7.65
N GLU A 281 -18.76 -21.36 -7.60
CA GLU A 281 -18.63 -22.30 -6.49
C GLU A 281 -18.38 -21.61 -5.14
N PRO A 282 -18.84 -22.20 -4.02
CA PRO A 282 -18.52 -21.74 -2.67
C PRO A 282 -17.01 -21.51 -2.48
N GLY A 283 -16.64 -20.38 -1.87
CA GLY A 283 -15.24 -19.98 -1.64
C GLY A 283 -14.71 -18.90 -2.59
N TYR A 284 -15.24 -18.80 -3.81
CA TYR A 284 -14.83 -17.76 -4.79
C TYR A 284 -15.79 -16.57 -4.88
N ARG A 285 -16.99 -16.70 -4.32
CA ARG A 285 -18.14 -15.82 -4.52
C ARG A 285 -17.85 -14.34 -4.23
N ASN A 286 -17.36 -14.03 -3.03
CA ASN A 286 -17.03 -12.65 -2.64
C ASN A 286 -15.86 -12.07 -3.46
N ASN A 287 -14.88 -12.93 -3.78
CA ASN A 287 -13.76 -12.57 -4.65
C ASN A 287 -14.23 -12.22 -6.08
N CYS A 288 -15.18 -12.97 -6.63
CA CYS A 288 -15.79 -12.64 -7.92
C CYS A 288 -16.62 -11.35 -7.82
N ALA A 289 -17.41 -11.18 -6.76
CA ALA A 289 -18.25 -10.01 -6.55
C ALA A 289 -17.46 -8.70 -6.57
N ILE A 290 -16.30 -8.63 -5.89
CA ILE A 290 -15.47 -7.40 -5.90
C ILE A 290 -14.86 -7.10 -7.28
N ARG A 291 -14.59 -8.12 -8.10
CA ARG A 291 -14.06 -7.97 -9.46
C ARG A 291 -15.14 -7.46 -10.42
N LEU A 292 -16.35 -8.02 -10.34
CA LEU A 292 -17.52 -7.55 -11.08
C LEU A 292 -17.91 -6.12 -10.71
N ALA A 293 -18.04 -5.82 -9.41
CA ALA A 293 -18.35 -4.47 -8.93
C ALA A 293 -17.31 -3.43 -9.41
N SER A 294 -16.04 -3.82 -9.46
CA SER A 294 -14.96 -2.99 -9.99
C SER A 294 -15.02 -2.83 -11.50
N ALA A 295 -15.42 -3.87 -12.24
CA ALA A 295 -15.63 -3.82 -13.68
C ALA A 295 -16.80 -2.89 -14.05
N PHE A 296 -17.95 -2.98 -13.37
CA PHE A 296 -19.06 -2.04 -13.57
C PHE A 296 -18.63 -0.59 -13.39
N ARG A 297 -17.87 -0.32 -12.33
CA ARG A 297 -17.36 1.02 -12.07
C ARG A 297 -16.39 1.47 -13.17
N LEU A 298 -15.57 0.56 -13.72
CA LEU A 298 -14.65 0.86 -14.82
C LEU A 298 -15.37 1.13 -16.15
N LEU A 299 -16.52 0.49 -16.37
CA LEU A 299 -17.45 0.76 -17.47
C LEU A 299 -18.25 2.06 -17.27
N GLY A 300 -18.15 2.71 -16.11
CA GLY A 300 -18.81 3.99 -15.86
C GLY A 300 -20.27 3.87 -15.40
N LEU A 301 -20.69 2.69 -14.93
CA LEU A 301 -21.95 2.55 -14.19
C LEU A 301 -21.86 3.35 -12.88
N THR A 302 -22.99 3.90 -12.46
CA THR A 302 -23.17 4.53 -11.15
C THR A 302 -23.20 3.47 -10.05
N GLU A 303 -23.04 3.91 -8.78
CA GLU A 303 -23.13 2.99 -7.64
C GLU A 303 -24.48 2.28 -7.56
N ALA A 304 -25.58 2.98 -7.88
CA ALA A 304 -26.92 2.40 -7.89
C ALA A 304 -27.08 1.32 -8.97
N GLU A 305 -26.58 1.57 -10.18
CA GLU A 305 -26.62 0.62 -11.31
C GLU A 305 -25.69 -0.57 -11.06
N GLY A 306 -24.47 -0.32 -10.58
CA GLY A 306 -23.52 -1.37 -10.23
C GLY A 306 -24.05 -2.27 -9.12
N ARG A 307 -24.76 -1.69 -8.15
CA ARG A 307 -25.49 -2.44 -7.12
C ARG A 307 -26.54 -3.33 -7.77
N GLU A 308 -27.48 -2.77 -8.50
CA GLU A 308 -28.53 -3.55 -9.18
C GLU A 308 -27.96 -4.73 -9.98
N LYS A 309 -26.89 -4.51 -10.75
CA LYS A 309 -26.25 -5.56 -11.53
C LYS A 309 -25.57 -6.63 -10.70
N LEU A 310 -24.90 -6.26 -9.61
CA LEU A 310 -24.29 -7.24 -8.72
C LEU A 310 -25.34 -8.12 -8.03
N PHE A 311 -26.48 -7.53 -7.68
CA PHE A 311 -27.62 -8.25 -7.12
C PHE A 311 -28.28 -9.17 -8.14
N GLU A 312 -28.44 -8.71 -9.37
CA GLU A 312 -28.92 -9.51 -10.51
C GLU A 312 -28.03 -10.73 -10.75
N TRP A 313 -26.70 -10.54 -10.77
CA TRP A 313 -25.73 -11.64 -10.89
C TRP A 313 -25.86 -12.66 -9.77
N ASN A 314 -25.98 -12.20 -8.52
CA ASN A 314 -26.11 -13.09 -7.37
C ASN A 314 -27.38 -13.94 -7.43
N ALA A 315 -28.49 -13.34 -7.88
CA ALA A 315 -29.79 -14.02 -8.01
C ALA A 315 -29.85 -14.95 -9.22
N LYS A 316 -29.36 -14.52 -10.39
CA LYS A 316 -29.41 -15.33 -11.63
C LYS A 316 -28.51 -16.56 -11.58
N ASN A 317 -27.36 -16.43 -10.93
CA ASN A 317 -26.34 -17.46 -10.91
C ASN A 317 -26.32 -18.26 -9.61
N SER A 318 -27.38 -18.19 -8.77
CA SER A 318 -27.48 -18.94 -7.49
C SER A 318 -26.21 -18.86 -6.63
N VAL A 319 -25.61 -17.67 -6.55
CA VAL A 319 -24.35 -17.46 -5.82
C VAL A 319 -24.61 -17.40 -4.31
N ASP A 320 -25.85 -17.17 -3.87
CA ASP A 320 -26.29 -17.19 -2.46
C ASP A 320 -25.46 -16.29 -1.51
N LEU A 321 -24.85 -15.21 -2.00
CA LEU A 321 -24.23 -14.22 -1.10
C LEU A 321 -25.31 -13.42 -0.37
N PRO A 322 -25.17 -13.19 0.95
CA PRO A 322 -26.09 -12.36 1.71
C PRO A 322 -26.11 -10.90 1.23
N TYR A 323 -27.26 -10.24 1.32
CA TYR A 323 -27.45 -8.84 0.93
C TYR A 323 -26.41 -7.90 1.56
N TYR A 324 -26.14 -8.05 2.86
CA TYR A 324 -25.18 -7.20 3.57
C TYR A 324 -23.74 -7.35 3.03
N GLU A 325 -23.38 -8.52 2.52
CA GLU A 325 -22.05 -8.78 1.96
C GLU A 325 -21.91 -8.12 0.60
N LEU A 326 -22.93 -8.21 -0.26
CA LEU A 326 -22.99 -7.50 -1.54
C LEU A 326 -22.94 -5.98 -1.36
N GLU A 327 -23.66 -5.44 -0.38
CA GLU A 327 -23.60 -4.02 -0.02
C GLU A 327 -22.19 -3.59 0.42
N SER A 328 -21.52 -4.43 1.21
CA SER A 328 -20.12 -4.20 1.60
C SER A 328 -19.18 -4.18 0.39
N VAL A 329 -19.38 -5.09 -0.56
CA VAL A 329 -18.63 -5.16 -1.82
C VAL A 329 -18.84 -3.92 -2.68
N ILE A 330 -20.10 -3.50 -2.88
CA ILE A 330 -20.41 -2.28 -3.65
C ILE A 330 -19.77 -1.06 -3.01
N ARG A 331 -19.93 -0.91 -1.69
CA ARG A 331 -19.30 0.19 -0.95
C ARG A 331 -17.79 0.18 -1.12
N SER A 332 -17.16 -0.98 -1.00
CA SER A 332 -15.73 -1.16 -1.22
C SER A 332 -15.33 -0.75 -2.65
N ALA A 333 -16.03 -1.25 -3.66
CA ALA A 333 -15.72 -0.99 -5.07
C ALA A 333 -15.94 0.48 -5.48
N TYR A 334 -17.00 1.13 -4.98
CA TYR A 334 -17.41 2.47 -5.42
C TYR A 334 -16.88 3.60 -4.55
N HIS A 335 -16.77 3.40 -3.23
CA HIS A 335 -16.32 4.45 -2.31
C HIS A 335 -14.81 4.51 -2.21
N HIS A 336 -14.09 3.43 -2.57
CA HIS A 336 -12.66 3.51 -2.71
C HIS A 336 -12.29 4.58 -3.76
N ARG A 337 -11.29 5.41 -3.48
CA ARG A 337 -10.94 6.55 -4.34
C ARG A 337 -10.69 6.19 -5.82
N PHE A 338 -10.21 4.99 -6.10
CA PHE A 338 -10.03 4.44 -7.46
C PHE A 338 -10.73 3.11 -7.60
N PRO A 339 -11.26 2.76 -8.78
CA PRO A 339 -11.71 1.39 -9.02
C PRO A 339 -10.54 0.42 -8.83
N TYR A 340 -10.79 -0.72 -8.20
CA TYR A 340 -9.81 -1.80 -8.20
C TYR A 340 -9.54 -2.21 -9.65
N ARG A 341 -8.27 -2.42 -9.98
CA ARG A 341 -7.84 -2.88 -11.31
C ARG A 341 -7.20 -4.24 -11.13
N PHE A 342 -7.90 -5.26 -11.59
CA PHE A 342 -7.42 -6.62 -11.63
C PHE A 342 -6.83 -6.85 -13.02
N SER A 343 -5.62 -7.37 -13.09
CA SER A 343 -4.91 -7.67 -14.34
C SER A 343 -4.96 -9.17 -14.63
N CYS A 344 -4.41 -9.60 -15.77
CA CYS A 344 -4.28 -11.03 -16.10
C CYS A 344 -3.37 -11.82 -15.13
N GLN A 345 -2.67 -11.14 -14.21
CA GLN A 345 -1.89 -11.78 -13.14
C GLN A 345 -2.73 -12.08 -11.89
N ASP A 346 -3.98 -11.61 -11.84
CA ASP A 346 -4.90 -11.94 -10.76
C ASP A 346 -5.33 -13.41 -10.90
N GLU A 347 -5.07 -14.23 -9.87
CA GLU A 347 -5.30 -15.68 -9.90
C GLU A 347 -6.76 -16.04 -10.19
N ILE A 348 -7.70 -15.26 -9.61
CA ILE A 348 -9.13 -15.48 -9.83
C ILE A 348 -9.50 -15.11 -11.27
N LEU A 349 -9.11 -13.94 -11.77
CA LEU A 349 -9.37 -13.61 -13.19
C LEU A 349 -8.73 -14.61 -14.14
N ARG A 350 -7.52 -15.09 -13.86
CA ARG A 350 -6.85 -16.08 -14.72
C ARG A 350 -7.63 -17.40 -14.73
N HIS A 351 -8.21 -17.81 -13.61
CA HIS A 351 -9.06 -19.00 -13.51
C HIS A 351 -10.28 -18.93 -14.45
N PHE A 352 -10.91 -17.76 -14.58
CA PHE A 352 -12.06 -17.57 -15.48
C PHE A 352 -11.67 -17.21 -16.92
N CYS A 353 -10.41 -16.89 -17.21
CA CYS A 353 -10.01 -16.42 -18.54
C CYS A 353 -10.00 -17.58 -19.56
N PRO A 354 -10.82 -17.54 -20.64
CA PRO A 354 -10.82 -18.59 -21.66
C PRO A 354 -9.65 -18.48 -22.64
N LEU A 355 -8.89 -17.37 -22.60
CA LEU A 355 -7.87 -17.07 -23.60
C LEU A 355 -6.52 -17.71 -23.23
N PRO A 356 -5.85 -18.36 -24.20
CA PRO A 356 -4.62 -19.13 -23.92
C PRO A 356 -3.47 -18.23 -23.47
N ASP A 357 -3.33 -17.06 -24.10
CA ASP A 357 -2.20 -16.15 -23.91
C ASP A 357 -2.58 -14.66 -24.04
N TYR A 358 -1.58 -13.80 -23.83
CA TYR A 358 -1.74 -12.35 -23.90
C TYR A 358 -2.00 -11.84 -25.32
N GLN A 359 -1.51 -12.53 -26.36
CA GLN A 359 -1.73 -12.12 -27.74
C GLN A 359 -3.19 -12.32 -28.15
N ALA A 360 -3.78 -13.47 -27.79
CA ALA A 360 -5.21 -13.73 -27.93
C ALA A 360 -6.05 -12.71 -27.16
N CYS A 361 -5.63 -12.35 -25.95
CA CYS A 361 -6.28 -11.29 -25.16
C CYS A 361 -6.27 -9.93 -25.87
N ARG A 362 -5.13 -9.53 -26.45
CA ARG A 362 -5.08 -8.27 -27.21
C ARG A 362 -5.99 -8.28 -28.42
N HIS A 363 -6.03 -9.37 -29.18
CA HIS A 363 -6.94 -9.48 -30.33
C HIS A 363 -8.40 -9.41 -29.90
N HIS A 364 -8.79 -10.12 -28.84
CA HIS A 364 -10.15 -10.07 -28.29
C HIS A 364 -10.54 -8.64 -27.86
N VAL A 365 -9.66 -7.94 -27.12
CA VAL A 365 -9.93 -6.54 -26.72
C VAL A 365 -10.00 -5.61 -27.94
N GLN A 366 -9.20 -5.85 -28.98
CA GLN A 366 -9.21 -5.07 -30.21
C GLN A 366 -10.47 -5.31 -31.06
N SER A 367 -10.93 -6.56 -31.19
CA SER A 367 -12.14 -6.88 -31.94
C SER A 367 -13.38 -6.27 -31.29
N HIS A 368 -13.50 -6.31 -29.95
CA HIS A 368 -14.55 -5.60 -29.22
C HIS A 368 -14.49 -4.08 -29.45
N ALA A 369 -13.30 -3.49 -29.56
CA ALA A 369 -13.15 -2.06 -29.83
C ALA A 369 -13.49 -1.67 -31.30
N GLU A 370 -13.35 -2.59 -32.26
CA GLU A 370 -13.57 -2.37 -33.69
C GLU A 370 -15.03 -2.64 -34.13
N GLU A 371 -15.71 -3.65 -33.58
CA GLU A 371 -17.12 -3.94 -33.86
C GLU A 371 -18.04 -2.80 -33.38
N GLU A 372 -17.72 -2.17 -32.26
CA GLU A 372 -18.46 -1.02 -31.72
C GLU A 372 -18.20 0.28 -32.49
N GLY A 373 -17.10 0.38 -33.23
CA GLY A 373 -16.75 1.54 -34.08
C GLY A 373 -17.61 1.65 -35.35
N ARG A 374 -18.27 0.57 -35.77
CA ARG A 374 -19.15 0.54 -36.95
C ARG A 374 -20.60 0.94 -36.64
N GLY A 375 -20.99 1.02 -35.36
CA GLY A 375 -22.34 1.41 -34.92
C GLY A 375 -22.51 2.90 -34.59
N SER A 376 -21.53 3.75 -34.92
CA SER A 376 -21.55 5.19 -34.64
C SER A 376 -21.16 6.02 -35.88
N SER A 377 -21.88 5.85 -36.97
CA SER A 377 -22.00 6.87 -38.03
C SER A 377 -23.50 7.04 -38.32
N PRO A 378 -24.01 8.27 -38.45
CA PRO A 378 -25.41 8.53 -38.76
C PRO A 378 -25.85 7.91 -40.09
#